data_AF-A0A6L4WPD8-F1
#
_entry.id   AF-A0A6L4WPD8-F1
#
_cell.length_a   1.000
_cell.length_b   1.000
_cell.length_c   1.000
_cell.angle_alpha   90.00
_cell.angle_beta   90.00
_cell.angle_gamma   90.00
#
_symmetry.space_group_name_H-M   'P 1'
#
loop_
_entity.id
_entity.type
_entity.pdbx_description
1 polymer ?
#
loop_
_entity_poly.entity_id
_entity_poly.type
_entity_poly.pdbx_seq_one_letter_code
_entity_poly.pdbx_strand_id
1 'polypeptide(L)'
;DKSDLGVDGAKSITAVVTDAAGNASTASDATTITVDTTAPVVSSVDLNSDTGESSSDGITNSGVVNVTLGNTLAGGERWEYSIDSGATWITGNGGTAS
;
A
#
# COMPACT_ATOMS: atom_id res chain seq x y z
N ASP A 1 8.12 -1.39 -17.26
CA ASP A 1 7.79 -0.38 -16.23
C ASP A 1 6.27 -0.36 -16.08
N LYS A 2 5.69 0.05 -14.95
CA LYS A 2 4.23 0.14 -14.78
C LYS A 2 3.62 1.32 -15.57
N SER A 3 4.46 2.22 -16.08
CA SER A 3 4.12 3.37 -16.92
C SER A 3 3.25 3.04 -18.14
N ASP A 4 3.38 1.84 -18.69
CA ASP A 4 2.77 1.49 -19.98
C ASP A 4 1.27 1.13 -19.85
N LEU A 5 0.75 1.02 -18.62
CA LEU A 5 -0.67 0.75 -18.36
C LEU A 5 -1.51 2.03 -18.11
N GLY A 6 -0.85 3.19 -18.02
CA GLY A 6 -1.49 4.50 -17.79
C GLY A 6 -1.94 4.73 -16.35
N VAL A 7 -2.90 5.65 -16.15
CA VAL A 7 -3.43 6.05 -14.83
C VAL A 7 -4.14 4.92 -14.09
N ASP A 8 -4.26 5.02 -12.77
CA ASP A 8 -5.01 4.06 -11.94
C ASP A 8 -6.45 3.84 -12.43
N GLY A 9 -6.98 2.65 -12.14
CA GLY A 9 -8.35 2.25 -12.49
C GLY A 9 -8.42 1.05 -13.43
N ALA A 10 -9.64 0.73 -13.86
CA ALA A 10 -9.93 -0.45 -14.67
C ALA A 10 -9.36 -0.33 -16.10
N LYS A 11 -8.75 -1.41 -16.58
CA LYS A 11 -8.23 -1.58 -17.94
C LYS A 11 -8.86 -2.80 -18.57
N SER A 12 -9.30 -2.65 -19.81
CA SER A 12 -9.85 -3.74 -20.63
C SER A 12 -8.80 -4.21 -21.63
N ILE A 13 -8.46 -5.50 -21.60
CA ILE A 13 -7.44 -6.11 -22.44
C ILE A 13 -8.10 -7.09 -23.40
N THR A 14 -7.75 -6.97 -24.69
CA THR A 14 -8.14 -7.91 -25.75
C THR A 14 -6.90 -8.30 -26.55
N ALA A 15 -6.93 -9.46 -27.19
CA ALA A 15 -5.83 -9.97 -28.00
C ALA A 15 -6.29 -10.35 -29.41
N VAL A 16 -5.42 -10.14 -30.40
CA VAL A 16 -5.55 -10.62 -31.78
C VAL A 16 -4.24 -11.33 -32.17
N VAL A 17 -4.33 -12.30 -33.06
CA VAL A 17 -3.16 -12.95 -33.66
C VAL A 17 -3.19 -12.73 -35.16
N THR A 18 -2.05 -12.33 -35.74
CA THR A 18 -1.87 -12.17 -37.18
C THR A 18 -0.81 -13.16 -37.67
N ASP A 19 -1.10 -13.94 -38.69
CA ASP A 19 -0.13 -14.86 -39.29
C ASP A 19 0.90 -14.13 -40.17
N ALA A 20 1.92 -14.86 -40.66
CA ALA A 20 2.99 -14.28 -41.50
C ALA A 20 2.50 -13.78 -42.88
N ALA A 21 1.32 -14.24 -43.33
CA ALA A 21 0.69 -13.78 -44.57
C ALA A 21 -0.21 -12.54 -44.34
N GLY A 22 -0.44 -12.15 -43.08
CA GLY A 22 -1.24 -10.98 -42.71
C GLY A 22 -2.69 -11.28 -42.34
N ASN A 23 -3.10 -12.54 -42.18
CA ASN A 23 -4.47 -12.87 -41.76
C ASN A 23 -4.61 -12.71 -40.24
N ALA A 24 -5.54 -11.87 -39.79
CA ALA A 24 -5.82 -11.65 -38.37
C ALA A 24 -7.01 -12.47 -37.87
N SER A 25 -6.95 -12.91 -36.61
CA SER A 25 -8.07 -13.52 -35.88
C SER A 25 -9.14 -12.50 -35.51
N THR A 26 -10.30 -12.98 -35.04
CA THR A 26 -11.19 -12.14 -34.23
C THR A 26 -10.49 -11.76 -32.92
N ALA A 27 -10.83 -10.60 -32.36
CA ALA A 27 -10.39 -10.23 -31.03
C ALA A 27 -10.95 -11.22 -29.99
N SER A 28 -10.17 -11.48 -28.94
CA SER A 28 -10.65 -12.22 -27.77
C SER A 28 -11.74 -11.46 -27.04
N ASP A 29 -12.45 -12.15 -26.14
CA ASP A 29 -13.24 -11.47 -25.11
C ASP A 29 -12.35 -10.55 -24.26
N ALA A 30 -12.95 -9.47 -23.77
CA ALA A 30 -12.28 -8.50 -22.92
C ALA A 30 -12.01 -9.09 -21.53
N THR A 31 -10.77 -8.97 -21.06
CA THR A 31 -10.38 -9.24 -19.67
C THR A 31 -10.12 -7.93 -18.95
N THR A 32 -10.78 -7.72 -17.81
CA THR A 32 -10.59 -6.51 -16.99
C THR A 32 -9.53 -6.73 -15.91
N ILE A 33 -8.59 -5.80 -15.81
CA ILE A 33 -7.66 -5.67 -14.68
C ILE A 33 -7.81 -4.29 -14.04
N THR A 34 -7.35 -4.12 -12.81
CA THR A 34 -7.27 -2.81 -12.16
C THR A 34 -5.81 -2.47 -11.93
N VAL A 35 -5.42 -1.26 -12.34
CA VAL A 35 -4.11 -0.69 -12.02
C VAL A 35 -4.27 0.15 -10.75
N ASP A 36 -3.42 -0.12 -9.77
CA ASP A 36 -3.26 0.68 -8.57
C ASP A 36 -1.76 0.96 -8.38
N THR A 37 -1.39 2.23 -8.46
CA THR A 37 -0.02 2.72 -8.26
C THR A 37 0.06 3.70 -7.11
N THR A 38 -1.04 3.91 -6.38
CA THR A 38 -1.11 4.83 -5.26
C THR A 38 -0.44 4.17 -4.05
N ALA A 39 0.66 4.77 -3.57
CA ALA A 39 1.35 4.28 -2.39
C ALA A 39 0.61 4.67 -1.10
N PRO A 40 0.59 3.82 -0.07
CA PRO A 40 0.18 4.21 1.28
C PRO A 40 1.04 5.34 1.83
N VAL A 41 0.42 6.22 2.60
CA VAL A 41 1.07 7.37 3.25
C VAL A 41 1.00 7.20 4.78
N VAL A 42 2.12 7.43 5.45
CA VAL A 42 2.17 7.61 6.91
C VAL A 42 2.23 9.09 7.21
N SER A 43 1.28 9.58 8.02
CA SER A 43 1.16 10.99 8.39
C SER A 43 1.93 11.33 9.66
N SER A 44 1.77 10.52 10.71
CA SER A 44 2.46 10.71 11.99
C SER A 44 2.73 9.38 12.68
N VAL A 45 3.71 9.42 13.58
CA VAL A 45 4.03 8.35 14.51
C VAL A 45 4.22 8.99 15.87
N ASP A 46 3.49 8.48 16.86
CA ASP A 46 3.49 9.01 18.23
C ASP A 46 3.56 7.85 19.22
N LEU A 47 4.06 8.11 20.44
CA LEU A 47 3.99 7.11 21.50
C LEU A 47 2.52 6.78 21.78
N ASN A 48 2.20 5.49 21.90
CA ASN A 48 0.85 5.12 22.34
C ASN A 48 0.58 5.59 23.78
N SER A 49 1.62 5.54 24.61
CA SER A 49 1.61 6.11 25.95
C SER A 49 3.04 6.44 26.37
N ASP A 50 3.23 7.63 26.93
CA ASP A 50 4.49 8.04 27.54
C ASP A 50 4.53 7.55 29.00
N THR A 51 5.33 6.50 29.24
CA THR A 51 5.31 5.71 30.50
C THR A 51 6.62 5.82 31.29
N GLY A 52 7.45 6.83 30.98
CA GLY A 52 8.59 7.18 31.80
C GLY A 52 8.19 7.94 33.07
N GLU A 53 9.18 8.56 33.69
CA GLU A 53 8.99 9.38 34.91
C GLU A 53 8.10 10.61 34.65
N SER A 54 8.12 11.12 33.42
CA SER A 54 7.27 12.20 32.95
C SER A 54 6.36 11.67 31.85
N SER A 55 5.12 12.14 31.80
CA SER A 55 4.13 11.71 30.80
C SER A 55 4.10 12.61 29.56
N SER A 56 5.13 13.42 29.34
CA SER A 56 5.14 14.43 28.27
C SER A 56 6.52 14.82 27.76
N ASP A 57 7.56 14.07 28.10
CA ASP A 57 8.94 14.35 27.65
C ASP A 57 9.40 13.40 26.52
N GLY A 58 8.57 12.43 26.15
CA GLY A 58 8.83 11.48 25.08
C GLY A 58 9.76 10.33 25.50
N ILE A 59 10.02 10.15 26.79
CA ILE A 59 10.85 9.08 27.33
C ILE A 59 9.95 7.98 27.89
N THR A 60 9.85 6.84 27.20
CA THR A 60 8.90 5.77 27.57
C THR A 60 9.57 4.44 27.88
N ASN A 61 8.92 3.64 28.72
CA ASN A 61 9.26 2.23 28.98
C ASN A 61 8.44 1.26 28.09
N SER A 62 7.56 1.79 27.24
CA SER A 62 6.69 1.02 26.35
C SER A 62 7.13 1.19 24.89
N GLY A 63 7.35 0.08 24.19
CA GLY A 63 7.70 0.08 22.77
C GLY A 63 6.51 0.23 21.80
N VAL A 64 5.31 0.54 22.30
CA VAL A 64 4.10 0.62 21.48
C VAL A 64 3.90 2.04 20.97
N VAL A 65 3.69 2.18 19.66
CA VAL A 65 3.41 3.44 18.99
C VAL A 65 2.02 3.44 18.34
N ASN A 66 1.45 4.62 18.20
CA ASN A 66 0.31 4.86 17.33
C ASN A 66 0.81 5.43 16.00
N VAL A 67 0.28 4.90 14.90
CA VAL A 67 0.61 5.37 13.55
C VAL A 67 -0.67 5.90 12.90
N THR A 68 -0.63 7.16 12.50
CA THR A 68 -1.70 7.79 11.73
C THR A 68 -1.36 7.65 10.25
N LEU A 69 -2.26 7.06 9.47
CA LEU A 69 -2.11 6.94 8.02
C LEU A 69 -2.73 8.15 7.31
N GLY A 70 -2.12 8.58 6.22
CA GLY A 70 -2.61 9.66 5.37
C GLY A 70 -3.76 9.23 4.45
N ASN A 71 -3.96 7.92 4.31
CA ASN A 71 -5.06 7.33 3.56
C ASN A 71 -5.48 6.00 4.19
N THR A 72 -6.72 5.60 3.93
CA THR A 72 -7.16 4.25 4.25
C THR A 72 -6.38 3.25 3.41
N LEU A 73 -5.92 2.18 4.05
CA LEU A 73 -5.26 1.07 3.36
C LEU A 73 -6.26 0.33 2.46
N ALA A 74 -5.88 0.12 1.20
CA ALA A 74 -6.58 -0.72 0.26
C ALA A 74 -6.42 -2.21 0.60
N GLY A 75 -7.19 -3.06 -0.10
CA GLY A 75 -7.18 -4.49 0.14
C GLY A 75 -5.79 -5.11 -0.06
N GLY A 76 -5.26 -5.71 1.00
CA GLY A 76 -3.93 -6.35 1.00
C GLY A 76 -2.78 -5.43 1.40
N GLU A 77 -3.03 -4.14 1.61
CA GLU A 77 -2.04 -3.23 2.19
C GLU A 77 -1.96 -3.39 3.72
N ARG A 78 -0.78 -3.16 4.28
CA ARG A 78 -0.50 -3.26 5.72
C ARG A 78 0.55 -2.23 6.11
N TRP A 79 0.55 -1.85 7.38
CA TRP A 79 1.63 -1.05 7.96
C TRP A 79 2.31 -1.81 9.09
N GLU A 80 3.59 -1.52 9.27
CA GLU A 80 4.45 -2.14 10.26
C GLU A 80 5.43 -1.10 10.81
N TYR A 81 5.87 -1.29 12.05
CA TYR A 81 6.87 -0.44 12.68
C TYR A 81 7.95 -1.29 13.36
N SER A 82 9.12 -0.69 13.54
CA SER A 82 10.27 -1.32 14.19
C SER A 82 10.89 -0.37 15.20
N ILE A 83 11.32 -0.92 16.33
CA ILE A 83 12.02 -0.21 17.41
C ILE A 83 13.48 -0.69 17.57
N ASP A 84 13.92 -1.60 16.69
CA ASP A 84 15.23 -2.26 16.73
C ASP A 84 16.01 -2.11 15.42
N SER A 85 15.81 -0.99 14.72
CA SER A 85 16.46 -0.67 13.44
C SER A 85 16.14 -1.68 12.33
N GLY A 86 14.93 -2.24 12.33
CA GLY A 86 14.39 -3.09 11.28
C GLY A 86 14.73 -4.57 11.42
N ALA A 87 15.27 -5.00 12.57
CA ALA A 87 15.53 -6.41 12.84
C ALA A 87 14.23 -7.18 13.09
N THR A 88 13.26 -6.55 13.77
CA THR A 88 11.91 -7.06 13.95
C THR A 88 10.87 -6.02 13.59
N TRP A 89 9.72 -6.49 13.13
CA TRP A 89 8.62 -5.67 12.67
C TRP A 89 7.33 -6.08 13.38
N ILE A 90 6.65 -5.08 13.94
CA ILE A 90 5.36 -5.24 14.59
C ILE A 90 4.30 -4.75 13.61
N THR A 91 3.38 -5.64 13.21
CA THR A 91 2.25 -5.28 12.37
C THR A 91 1.26 -4.46 13.19
N GLY A 92 0.85 -3.33 12.64
CA GLY A 92 -0.20 -2.52 13.24
C GLY A 92 -1.60 -2.98 12.86
N ASN A 93 -2.57 -2.77 13.75
CA ASN A 93 -3.98 -2.93 13.40
C ASN A 93 -4.46 -1.71 12.59
N GLY A 94 -5.39 -1.94 11.64
CA GLY A 94 -5.82 -1.00 10.60
C GLY A 94 -5.84 0.48 10.98
N GLY A 95 -5.23 1.31 10.14
CA GLY A 95 -5.16 2.75 10.35
C GLY A 95 -6.52 3.41 10.12
N THR A 96 -6.96 4.21 11.09
CA THR A 96 -8.00 5.20 10.87
C THR A 96 -7.38 6.32 10.04
N ALA A 97 -7.90 6.54 8.82
CA ALA A 97 -7.65 7.79 8.11
C ALA A 97 -8.12 8.94 9.01
N SER A 98 -7.29 9.98 9.16
CA SER A 98 -7.70 11.21 9.83
C SER A 98 -8.75 11.98 9.02
#